data_AF-A0A368FPS6-F1
#
_entry.id   AF-A0A368FPS6-F1
#
_cell.length_a   1.000
_cell.length_b   1.000
_cell.length_c   1.000
_cell.angle_alpha   90.00
_cell.angle_beta   90.00
_cell.angle_gamma   90.00
#
_symmetry.space_group_name_H-M   'P 1'
#
loop_
_entity.id
_entity.type
_entity.pdbx_description
1 polymer ?
#
loop_
_entity_poly.entity_id
_entity_poly.type
_entity_poly.pdbx_seq_one_letter_code
_entity_poly.pdbx_strand_id
1 'polypeptide(L)'
;MITHSSMLALVLLCSMALSGLSSPVVQEQPASELGTIYYAVDLSAPLPTSTFKCIQGISLYAFLRAYSHSGQGQLDPVACSNIKNAYAAGLNTEAYMTPQPKSSKTGAQQFDEMYGGLRNCDISVKSIWVQVTYPVNWHASTTKNVDFLNGILIRAQQYGIVVGVYTNLYEWNEITGGAITDNIPIWYWNVYGPGTSNEDIISVSTTAKSTGMAKREKSDQIVVGTLGLGSIDSGKAEIKQR
;
A
#
# COMPACT_ATOMS: atom_id res chain seq x y z
N MET A 1 73.99 10.56 -26.43
CA MET A 1 75.11 11.39 -25.94
C MET A 1 74.57 12.31 -24.85
N ILE A 2 75.36 12.57 -23.81
CA ILE A 2 75.31 13.75 -22.90
C ILE A 2 73.90 14.11 -22.36
N THR A 3 73.41 13.67 -21.19
CA THR A 3 73.87 13.85 -19.79
C THR A 3 74.00 15.30 -19.29
N HIS A 4 73.00 15.77 -18.53
CA HIS A 4 73.13 16.56 -17.29
C HIS A 4 71.79 16.39 -16.53
N SER A 5 71.68 15.95 -15.27
CA SER A 5 72.43 16.18 -14.02
C SER A 5 71.86 17.34 -13.18
N SER A 6 71.54 17.02 -11.92
CA SER A 6 70.77 17.82 -10.97
C SER A 6 71.36 19.18 -10.58
N MET A 7 70.49 20.08 -10.15
CA MET A 7 70.77 20.97 -9.01
C MET A 7 69.74 20.73 -7.90
N LEU A 8 70.19 20.88 -6.64
CA LEU A 8 69.44 20.53 -5.43
C LEU A 8 69.96 21.41 -4.29
N ALA A 9 69.07 21.88 -3.40
CA ALA A 9 69.32 22.85 -2.30
C ALA A 9 69.66 24.29 -2.80
N LEU A 10 69.39 25.39 -2.07
CA LEU A 10 68.83 25.67 -0.74
C LEU A 10 68.11 27.07 -0.83
N VAL A 11 67.41 27.75 0.09
CA VAL A 11 67.28 27.82 1.57
C VAL A 11 65.89 28.43 1.95
N LEU A 12 65.65 28.67 3.25
CA LEU A 12 64.84 29.77 3.84
C LEU A 12 63.30 29.73 3.75
N LEU A 13 62.73 29.01 4.72
CA LEU A 13 61.81 29.54 5.77
C LEU A 13 60.75 30.59 5.39
N CYS A 14 59.47 30.22 5.59
CA CYS A 14 58.68 30.86 6.65
C CYS A 14 57.55 29.95 7.15
N SER A 15 57.33 29.90 8.47
CA SER A 15 56.34 29.02 9.10
C SER A 15 55.09 29.80 9.52
N MET A 16 53.93 29.47 8.95
CA MET A 16 52.64 29.64 9.63
C MET A 16 51.71 28.48 9.27
N ALA A 17 51.06 27.90 10.29
CA ALA A 17 50.13 26.81 10.11
C ALA A 17 48.71 27.34 9.87
N LEU A 18 47.99 26.74 8.93
CA LEU A 18 46.53 26.78 8.93
C LEU A 18 46.01 25.38 8.62
N SER A 19 45.53 24.69 9.65
CA SER A 19 45.04 23.32 9.58
C SER A 19 43.65 23.25 8.95
N GLY A 20 43.60 23.42 7.63
CA GLY A 20 42.40 23.15 6.85
C GLY A 20 42.10 21.65 6.81
N LEU A 21 41.23 21.19 7.71
CA LEU A 21 40.67 19.84 7.62
C LEU A 21 39.81 19.77 6.35
N SER A 22 40.25 18.99 5.38
CA SER A 22 39.46 18.66 4.19
C SER A 22 38.32 17.73 4.59
N SER A 23 37.17 18.31 4.95
CA SER A 23 35.92 17.56 5.06
C SER A 23 35.69 16.76 3.78
N PRO A 24 35.25 15.49 3.85
CA PRO A 24 34.85 14.76 2.65
C PRO A 24 33.72 15.55 1.98
N VAL A 25 33.79 15.68 0.65
CA VAL A 25 32.65 16.20 -0.12
C VAL A 25 31.52 15.18 0.02
N VAL A 26 30.54 15.50 0.86
CA VAL A 26 29.24 14.84 0.83
C VAL A 26 28.68 15.16 -0.55
N GLN A 27 28.64 14.16 -1.43
CA GLN A 27 27.84 14.26 -2.63
C GLN A 27 26.39 14.39 -2.16
N GLU A 28 25.76 15.54 -2.44
CA GLU A 28 24.31 15.68 -2.26
C GLU A 28 23.64 14.66 -3.18
N GLN A 29 23.24 13.54 -2.59
CA GLN A 29 22.35 12.59 -3.25
C GLN A 29 21.09 13.39 -3.61
N PRO A 30 20.70 13.43 -4.90
CA PRO A 30 19.61 14.30 -5.33
C PRO A 30 18.36 14.01 -4.51
N ALA A 31 17.74 15.07 -4.00
CA ALA A 31 16.58 14.95 -3.13
C ALA A 31 15.53 14.05 -3.80
N SER A 32 15.00 13.09 -3.03
CA SER A 32 13.99 12.15 -3.52
C SER A 32 12.86 12.92 -4.18
N GLU A 33 12.43 12.47 -5.35
CA GLU A 33 11.28 13.04 -6.04
C GLU A 33 10.09 13.07 -5.07
N LEU A 34 9.59 14.28 -4.78
CA LEU A 34 8.43 14.48 -3.92
C LEU A 34 7.20 14.05 -4.69
N GLY A 35 6.85 12.77 -4.56
CA GLY A 35 5.66 12.20 -5.16
C GLY A 35 4.40 13.00 -4.81
N THR A 36 3.45 13.02 -5.74
CA THR A 36 2.23 13.80 -5.60
C THR A 36 1.27 13.13 -4.62
N ILE A 37 1.14 13.67 -3.41
CA ILE A 37 0.16 13.17 -2.44
C ILE A 37 -1.26 13.37 -2.97
N TYR A 38 -2.04 12.28 -3.00
CA TYR A 38 -3.46 12.30 -3.35
C TYR A 38 -4.33 11.98 -2.15
N TYR A 39 -5.40 12.75 -1.97
CA TYR A 39 -6.47 12.42 -1.03
C TYR A 39 -7.46 11.43 -1.66
N ALA A 40 -7.94 10.51 -0.83
CA ALA A 40 -8.90 9.47 -1.17
C ALA A 40 -9.99 9.40 -0.08
N VAL A 41 -11.15 8.83 -0.42
CA VAL A 41 -12.18 8.45 0.55
C VAL A 41 -12.54 6.97 0.39
N ASP A 42 -12.83 6.25 1.48
CA ASP A 42 -13.40 4.90 1.41
C ASP A 42 -14.89 4.91 1.78
N LEU A 43 -15.70 4.17 1.02
CA LEU A 43 -17.17 4.28 1.09
C LEU A 43 -17.85 2.93 0.83
N SER A 44 -18.85 2.63 1.66
CA SER A 44 -19.67 1.41 1.58
C SER A 44 -21.18 1.62 1.72
N ALA A 45 -21.63 2.86 1.93
CA ALA A 45 -23.05 3.22 1.87
C ALA A 45 -23.49 3.49 0.41
N PRO A 46 -24.76 3.26 0.02
CA PRO A 46 -25.26 3.64 -1.30
C PRO A 46 -25.24 5.17 -1.48
N LEU A 47 -24.60 5.67 -2.53
CA LEU A 47 -24.48 7.10 -2.80
C LEU A 47 -24.87 7.46 -4.26
N PRO A 48 -25.60 8.57 -4.47
CA PRO A 48 -25.92 9.07 -5.81
C PRO A 48 -24.70 9.78 -6.44
N THR A 49 -24.70 9.88 -7.78
CA THR A 49 -23.70 10.62 -8.56
C THR A 49 -23.51 12.07 -8.09
N SER A 50 -24.55 12.71 -7.55
CA SER A 50 -24.47 14.08 -7.00
C SER A 50 -23.57 14.16 -5.76
N THR A 51 -23.60 13.18 -4.86
CA THR A 51 -22.68 13.13 -3.71
C THR A 51 -21.25 12.84 -4.16
N PHE A 52 -21.07 11.95 -5.13
CA PHE A 52 -19.75 11.71 -5.72
C PHE A 52 -19.18 12.93 -6.46
N LYS A 53 -20.01 13.78 -7.08
CA LYS A 53 -19.57 15.07 -7.64
C LYS A 53 -19.15 16.08 -6.57
N CYS A 54 -19.72 16.01 -5.37
CA CYS A 54 -19.23 16.79 -4.23
C CYS A 54 -17.86 16.28 -3.76
N ILE A 55 -17.70 14.95 -3.65
CA ILE A 55 -16.43 14.29 -3.29
C ILE A 55 -15.33 14.61 -4.31
N GLN A 56 -15.65 14.65 -5.61
CA GLN A 56 -14.68 14.98 -6.67
C GLN A 56 -14.07 16.39 -6.53
N GLY A 57 -14.76 17.32 -5.85
CA GLY A 57 -14.22 18.64 -5.52
C GLY A 57 -13.19 18.67 -4.39
N ILE A 58 -12.99 17.57 -3.66
CA ILE A 58 -12.07 17.45 -2.51
C ILE A 58 -11.12 16.25 -2.57
N SER A 59 -11.41 15.25 -3.40
CA SER A 59 -10.69 13.98 -3.52
C SER A 59 -10.66 13.52 -4.97
N LEU A 60 -9.55 12.90 -5.39
CA LEU A 60 -9.42 12.33 -6.75
C LEU A 60 -9.78 10.84 -6.81
N TYR A 61 -9.76 10.14 -5.67
CA TYR A 61 -9.94 8.69 -5.58
C TYR A 61 -11.07 8.30 -4.61
N ALA A 62 -11.86 7.31 -5.00
CA ALA A 62 -12.84 6.64 -4.14
C ALA A 62 -12.55 5.14 -4.07
N PHE A 63 -12.35 4.63 -2.85
CA PHE A 63 -12.18 3.22 -2.54
C PHE A 63 -13.57 2.67 -2.17
N LEU A 64 -14.12 1.80 -3.01
CA LEU A 64 -15.52 1.41 -2.93
C LEU A 64 -15.64 -0.07 -2.55
N ARG A 65 -16.48 -0.38 -1.54
CA ARG A 65 -16.67 -1.77 -1.12
C ARG A 65 -17.37 -2.57 -2.20
N ALA A 66 -16.66 -3.55 -2.76
CA ALA A 66 -17.14 -4.47 -3.77
C ALA A 66 -17.61 -5.82 -3.18
N TYR A 67 -17.11 -6.21 -2.01
CA TYR A 67 -17.54 -7.42 -1.31
C TYR A 67 -17.80 -7.12 0.17
N SER A 68 -18.95 -7.58 0.66
CA SER A 68 -19.41 -7.38 2.04
C SER A 68 -19.30 -8.67 2.84
N HIS A 69 -18.92 -8.54 4.11
CA HIS A 69 -18.82 -9.64 5.06
C HIS A 69 -20.17 -10.14 5.61
N SER A 70 -21.30 -9.55 5.18
CA SER A 70 -22.63 -9.93 5.64
C SER A 70 -22.95 -11.41 5.37
N GLY A 71 -23.55 -12.10 6.36
CA GLY A 71 -23.97 -13.49 6.23
C GLY A 71 -22.80 -14.45 5.98
N GLN A 72 -22.72 -15.04 4.79
CA GLN A 72 -21.62 -15.91 4.35
C GLN A 72 -20.57 -15.17 3.51
N GLY A 73 -20.59 -13.83 3.51
CA GLY A 73 -19.92 -13.02 2.52
C GLY A 73 -20.70 -12.99 1.19
N GLN A 74 -20.69 -11.86 0.51
CA GLN A 74 -21.36 -11.67 -0.78
C GLN A 74 -20.79 -10.46 -1.53
N LEU A 75 -20.94 -10.42 -2.86
CA LEU A 75 -20.84 -9.17 -3.64
C LEU A 75 -21.69 -8.10 -2.94
N ASP A 76 -21.13 -6.92 -2.69
CA ASP A 76 -21.89 -5.87 -2.00
C ASP A 76 -23.04 -5.39 -2.91
N PRO A 77 -24.31 -5.42 -2.45
CA PRO A 77 -25.45 -4.99 -3.27
C PRO A 77 -25.35 -3.57 -3.83
N VAL A 78 -24.51 -2.69 -3.25
CA VAL A 78 -24.31 -1.31 -3.74
C VAL A 78 -23.02 -1.13 -4.55
N ALA A 79 -22.20 -2.17 -4.75
CA ALA A 79 -20.91 -2.09 -5.44
C ALA A 79 -21.05 -1.54 -6.87
N CYS A 80 -21.87 -2.19 -7.70
CA CYS A 80 -22.03 -1.85 -9.11
C CYS A 80 -22.57 -0.43 -9.31
N SER A 81 -23.51 0.01 -8.46
CA SER A 81 -24.10 1.35 -8.54
C SER A 81 -23.15 2.42 -8.00
N ASN A 82 -22.48 2.21 -6.86
CA ASN A 82 -21.50 3.15 -6.34
C ASN A 82 -20.32 3.36 -7.30
N ILE A 83 -19.74 2.29 -7.85
CA ILE A 83 -18.60 2.41 -8.77
C ILE A 83 -19.00 3.13 -10.06
N LYS A 84 -20.15 2.80 -10.66
CA LYS A 84 -20.66 3.52 -11.84
C LYS A 84 -21.00 4.98 -11.51
N ASN A 85 -21.55 5.28 -10.32
CA ASN A 85 -21.86 6.64 -9.89
C ASN A 85 -20.61 7.49 -9.61
N ALA A 86 -19.56 6.90 -9.03
CA ALA A 86 -18.29 7.59 -8.78
C ALA A 86 -17.53 7.86 -10.09
N TYR A 87 -17.45 6.87 -10.98
CA TYR A 87 -16.87 7.04 -12.31
C TYR A 87 -17.62 8.11 -13.13
N ALA A 88 -18.95 8.08 -13.14
CA ALA A 88 -19.79 9.11 -13.79
C ALA A 88 -19.74 10.49 -13.11
N ALA A 89 -19.12 10.61 -11.94
CA ALA A 89 -18.81 11.87 -11.28
C ALA A 89 -17.40 12.40 -11.59
N GLY A 90 -16.53 11.61 -12.23
CA GLY A 90 -15.15 11.98 -12.54
C GLY A 90 -14.12 11.57 -11.48
N LEU A 91 -14.44 10.62 -10.60
CA LEU A 91 -13.49 10.04 -9.65
C LEU A 91 -12.76 8.84 -10.26
N ASN A 92 -11.49 8.67 -9.90
CA ASN A 92 -10.81 7.39 -10.03
C ASN A 92 -11.37 6.41 -8.98
N THR A 93 -11.64 5.16 -9.36
CA THR A 93 -12.30 4.17 -8.49
C THR A 93 -11.40 2.96 -8.22
N GLU A 94 -11.07 2.74 -6.96
CA GLU A 94 -10.48 1.48 -6.46
C GLU A 94 -11.57 0.62 -5.82
N ALA A 95 -11.39 -0.71 -5.82
CA ALA A 95 -12.33 -1.66 -5.22
C ALA A 95 -11.74 -2.34 -4.00
N TYR A 96 -12.52 -2.46 -2.91
CA TYR A 96 -12.10 -3.21 -1.72
C TYR A 96 -13.08 -4.31 -1.30
N MET A 97 -12.58 -5.37 -0.68
CA MET A 97 -13.36 -6.43 -0.07
C MET A 97 -13.22 -6.42 1.44
N THR A 98 -14.36 -6.44 2.15
CA THR A 98 -14.40 -6.89 3.54
C THR A 98 -14.70 -8.39 3.53
N PRO A 99 -13.71 -9.27 3.74
CA PRO A 99 -13.91 -10.72 3.68
C PRO A 99 -14.77 -11.24 4.82
N GLN A 100 -15.38 -12.41 4.62
CA GLN A 100 -16.03 -13.19 5.68
C GLN A 100 -15.28 -14.52 5.92
N PRO A 101 -14.12 -14.51 6.60
CA PRO A 101 -13.31 -15.71 6.77
C PRO A 101 -14.00 -16.80 7.61
N LYS A 102 -15.05 -16.47 8.39
CA LYS A 102 -15.85 -17.41 9.19
C LYS A 102 -17.04 -18.04 8.44
N SER A 103 -17.19 -17.76 7.15
CA SER A 103 -18.16 -18.45 6.29
C SER A 103 -17.72 -19.88 5.95
N SER A 104 -18.60 -20.62 5.26
CA SER A 104 -18.26 -21.85 4.55
C SER A 104 -17.47 -21.64 3.25
N LYS A 105 -17.20 -20.40 2.83
CA LYS A 105 -16.54 -20.07 1.56
C LYS A 105 -15.04 -19.85 1.74
N THR A 106 -14.23 -20.51 0.92
CA THR A 106 -12.80 -20.22 0.79
C THR A 106 -12.56 -18.80 0.27
N GLY A 107 -11.38 -18.23 0.54
CA GLY A 107 -11.00 -16.91 0.03
C GLY A 107 -11.08 -16.80 -1.49
N ALA A 108 -10.74 -17.88 -2.21
CA ALA A 108 -10.86 -17.96 -3.66
C ALA A 108 -12.32 -17.81 -4.14
N GLN A 109 -13.28 -18.45 -3.46
CA GLN A 109 -14.71 -18.34 -3.80
C GLN A 109 -15.26 -16.93 -3.53
N GLN A 110 -14.83 -16.29 -2.44
CA GLN A 110 -15.22 -14.90 -2.14
C GLN A 110 -14.66 -13.92 -3.17
N PHE A 111 -13.42 -14.16 -3.64
CA PHE A 111 -12.85 -13.42 -4.74
C PHE A 111 -13.60 -13.66 -6.07
N ASP A 112 -13.90 -14.91 -6.42
CA ASP A 112 -14.65 -15.28 -7.64
C ASP A 112 -16.02 -14.60 -7.68
N GLU A 113 -16.75 -14.58 -6.55
CA GLU A 113 -18.03 -13.91 -6.43
C GLU A 113 -17.92 -12.38 -6.63
N MET A 114 -16.93 -11.74 -6.00
CA MET A 114 -16.68 -10.31 -6.18
C MET A 114 -16.31 -9.99 -7.64
N TYR A 115 -15.28 -10.64 -8.17
CA TYR A 115 -14.71 -10.33 -9.47
C TYR A 115 -15.61 -10.77 -10.64
N GLY A 116 -16.36 -11.86 -10.47
CA GLY A 116 -17.46 -12.23 -11.37
C GLY A 116 -18.59 -11.21 -11.32
N GLY A 117 -19.03 -10.81 -10.13
CA GLY A 117 -20.10 -9.83 -9.95
C GLY A 117 -19.80 -8.45 -10.54
N LEU A 118 -18.58 -7.94 -10.34
CA LEU A 118 -18.13 -6.69 -10.96
C LEU A 118 -18.13 -6.77 -12.50
N ARG A 119 -17.58 -7.85 -13.08
CA ARG A 119 -17.59 -8.04 -14.54
C ARG A 119 -19.01 -8.21 -15.11
N ASN A 120 -19.90 -8.87 -14.37
CA ASN A 120 -21.32 -9.00 -14.75
C ASN A 120 -22.08 -7.67 -14.74
N CYS A 121 -21.50 -6.61 -14.19
CA CYS A 121 -22.00 -5.24 -14.30
C CYS A 121 -20.99 -4.30 -15.00
N ASP A 122 -20.22 -4.82 -15.97
CA ASP A 122 -19.30 -4.08 -16.85
C ASP A 122 -18.10 -3.39 -16.16
N ILE A 123 -17.83 -3.70 -14.89
CA ILE A 123 -16.72 -3.11 -14.14
C ILE A 123 -15.46 -3.96 -14.32
N SER A 124 -14.41 -3.33 -14.83
CA SER A 124 -13.05 -3.89 -14.88
C SER A 124 -12.17 -3.23 -13.84
N VAL A 125 -11.53 -4.02 -12.99
CA VAL A 125 -10.54 -3.59 -12.00
C VAL A 125 -9.15 -4.08 -12.38
N LYS A 126 -8.09 -3.37 -11.96
CA LYS A 126 -6.69 -3.81 -12.07
C LYS A 126 -6.15 -4.31 -10.72
N SER A 127 -6.65 -3.70 -9.65
CA SER A 127 -6.29 -3.87 -8.26
C SER A 127 -7.54 -4.17 -7.42
N ILE A 128 -7.35 -4.88 -6.32
CA ILE A 128 -8.33 -4.99 -5.23
C ILE A 128 -7.61 -4.80 -3.89
N TRP A 129 -8.33 -4.29 -2.89
CA TRP A 129 -7.82 -4.12 -1.53
C TRP A 129 -8.54 -5.06 -0.57
N VAL A 130 -7.81 -5.92 0.15
CA VAL A 130 -8.39 -6.82 1.16
C VAL A 130 -8.33 -6.13 2.52
N GLN A 131 -9.49 -5.90 3.13
CA GLN A 131 -9.57 -5.38 4.49
C GLN A 131 -9.19 -6.48 5.50
N VAL A 132 -8.00 -6.36 6.08
CA VAL A 132 -7.45 -7.23 7.14
C VAL A 132 -7.44 -6.45 8.45
N THR A 133 -8.65 -6.09 8.89
CA THR A 133 -8.93 -5.31 10.10
C THR A 133 -9.96 -6.02 10.98
N TYR A 134 -10.20 -5.51 12.19
CA TYR A 134 -11.12 -6.01 13.21
C TYR A 134 -10.92 -7.50 13.55
N PRO A 135 -9.92 -7.86 14.39
CA PRO A 135 -9.56 -9.26 14.68
C PRO A 135 -10.72 -10.16 15.12
N VAL A 136 -11.77 -9.60 15.76
CA VAL A 136 -13.01 -10.31 16.13
C VAL A 136 -13.74 -10.96 14.92
N ASN A 137 -13.55 -10.44 13.71
CA ASN A 137 -14.11 -11.01 12.48
C ASN A 137 -13.31 -12.22 11.96
N TRP A 138 -12.07 -12.42 12.41
CA TRP A 138 -11.13 -13.44 11.94
C TRP A 138 -11.05 -14.65 12.88
N HIS A 139 -10.50 -15.78 12.41
CA HIS A 139 -10.32 -16.96 13.25
C HIS A 139 -9.25 -16.71 14.31
N ALA A 140 -9.35 -17.35 15.48
CA ALA A 140 -8.28 -17.36 16.46
C ALA A 140 -7.03 -18.16 15.99
N SER A 141 -7.12 -18.88 14.87
CA SER A 141 -5.99 -19.52 14.21
C SER A 141 -5.46 -18.61 13.11
N THR A 142 -4.31 -17.99 13.38
CA THR A 142 -3.55 -17.15 12.45
C THR A 142 -3.20 -17.88 11.15
N THR A 143 -2.88 -19.18 11.24
CA THR A 143 -2.66 -20.06 10.08
C THR A 143 -3.87 -20.07 9.15
N LYS A 144 -5.08 -20.35 9.67
CA LYS A 144 -6.31 -20.36 8.86
C LYS A 144 -6.60 -19.01 8.21
N ASN A 145 -6.27 -17.90 8.87
CA ASN A 145 -6.43 -16.56 8.29
C ASN A 145 -5.46 -16.33 7.13
N VAL A 146 -4.20 -16.76 7.26
CA VAL A 146 -3.19 -16.69 6.19
C VAL A 146 -3.52 -17.64 5.02
N ASP A 147 -3.99 -18.86 5.29
CA ASP A 147 -4.45 -19.79 4.26
C ASP A 147 -5.63 -19.21 3.46
N PHE A 148 -6.57 -18.57 4.16
CA PHE A 148 -7.70 -17.87 3.56
C PHE A 148 -7.25 -16.68 2.69
N LEU A 149 -6.31 -15.86 3.18
CA LEU A 149 -5.74 -14.73 2.43
C LEU A 149 -4.95 -15.18 1.19
N ASN A 150 -4.14 -16.23 1.31
CA ASN A 150 -3.44 -16.84 0.18
C ASN A 150 -4.43 -17.40 -0.87
N GLY A 151 -5.59 -17.91 -0.44
CA GLY A 151 -6.69 -18.29 -1.33
C GLY A 151 -7.22 -17.12 -2.19
N ILE A 152 -7.23 -15.90 -1.64
CA ILE A 152 -7.57 -14.68 -2.41
C ILE A 152 -6.43 -14.34 -3.38
N LEU A 153 -5.19 -14.23 -2.87
CA LEU A 153 -3.99 -13.86 -3.64
C LEU A 153 -3.78 -14.75 -4.87
N ILE A 154 -3.81 -16.07 -4.68
CA ILE A 154 -3.59 -17.05 -5.75
C ILE A 154 -4.70 -16.95 -6.81
N ARG A 155 -5.97 -16.72 -6.41
CA ARG A 155 -7.07 -16.59 -7.37
C ARG A 155 -7.05 -15.24 -8.10
N ALA A 156 -6.71 -14.15 -7.44
CA ALA A 156 -6.52 -12.85 -8.08
C ALA A 156 -5.38 -12.90 -9.11
N GLN A 157 -4.24 -13.53 -8.77
CA GLN A 157 -3.12 -13.73 -9.69
C GLN A 157 -3.51 -14.52 -10.94
N GLN A 158 -4.39 -15.53 -10.82
CA GLN A 158 -4.91 -16.30 -11.97
C GLN A 158 -5.72 -15.44 -12.96
N TYR A 159 -6.23 -14.29 -12.53
CA TYR A 159 -6.92 -13.31 -13.40
C TYR A 159 -6.05 -12.08 -13.73
N GLY A 160 -4.79 -12.05 -13.32
CA GLY A 160 -3.90 -10.89 -13.50
C GLY A 160 -4.26 -9.68 -12.62
N ILE A 161 -5.01 -9.88 -11.53
CA ILE A 161 -5.44 -8.82 -10.61
C ILE A 161 -4.44 -8.68 -9.48
N VAL A 162 -4.02 -7.44 -9.21
CA VAL A 162 -3.14 -7.07 -8.10
C VAL A 162 -3.93 -7.05 -6.79
N VAL A 163 -3.35 -7.58 -5.70
CA VAL A 163 -3.98 -7.58 -4.37
C VAL A 163 -3.17 -6.74 -3.41
N GLY A 164 -3.74 -5.63 -2.96
CA GLY A 164 -3.24 -4.88 -1.82
C GLY A 164 -3.95 -5.29 -0.52
N VAL A 165 -3.33 -4.98 0.62
CA VAL A 165 -3.88 -5.23 1.97
C VAL A 165 -4.14 -3.90 2.67
N TYR A 166 -5.35 -3.76 3.23
CA TYR A 166 -5.73 -2.66 4.11
C TYR A 166 -5.68 -3.14 5.57
N THR A 167 -4.75 -2.61 6.37
CA THR A 167 -4.48 -3.10 7.75
C THR A 167 -3.67 -2.09 8.57
N ASN A 168 -3.46 -2.37 9.86
CA ASN A 168 -2.44 -1.71 10.69
C ASN A 168 -1.55 -2.77 11.38
N LEU A 169 -0.44 -2.36 12.00
CA LEU A 169 0.54 -3.29 12.57
C LEU A 169 -0.05 -4.15 13.71
N TYR A 170 -0.95 -3.62 14.54
CA TYR A 170 -1.59 -4.38 15.59
C TYR A 170 -2.52 -5.45 14.99
N GLU A 171 -3.43 -5.04 14.10
CA GLU A 171 -4.40 -5.94 13.47
C GLU A 171 -3.71 -7.01 12.62
N TRP A 172 -2.65 -6.66 11.88
CA TRP A 172 -1.87 -7.63 11.12
C TRP A 172 -1.22 -8.69 12.02
N ASN A 173 -0.67 -8.30 13.17
CA ASN A 173 -0.09 -9.26 14.12
C ASN A 173 -1.17 -10.18 14.71
N GLU A 174 -2.27 -9.63 15.22
CA GLU A 174 -3.39 -10.39 15.81
C GLU A 174 -4.05 -11.34 14.81
N ILE A 175 -4.26 -10.91 13.56
CA ILE A 175 -4.96 -11.69 12.54
C ILE A 175 -4.03 -12.75 11.90
N THR A 176 -2.78 -12.41 11.61
CA THR A 176 -1.91 -13.26 10.77
C THR A 176 -0.78 -13.97 11.52
N GLY A 177 -0.52 -13.62 12.78
CA GLY A 177 0.69 -14.01 13.50
C GLY A 177 1.90 -13.15 13.14
N GLY A 178 1.67 -11.97 12.55
CA GLY A 178 2.71 -11.08 12.06
C GLY A 178 3.37 -11.59 10.78
N ALA A 179 2.60 -12.27 9.92
CA ALA A 179 3.05 -12.97 8.73
C ALA A 179 3.91 -12.11 7.79
N ILE A 180 4.79 -12.77 7.04
CA ILE A 180 5.71 -12.16 6.08
C ILE A 180 4.98 -11.97 4.74
N THR A 181 4.90 -10.73 4.29
CA THR A 181 4.46 -10.35 2.95
C THR A 181 5.64 -10.24 1.99
N ASP A 182 5.50 -10.76 0.78
CA ASP A 182 6.34 -10.45 -0.38
C ASP A 182 5.48 -9.86 -1.50
N ASN A 183 5.95 -8.78 -2.15
CA ASN A 183 5.33 -8.13 -3.31
C ASN A 183 3.83 -7.75 -3.18
N ILE A 184 3.37 -7.43 -1.96
CA ILE A 184 1.99 -6.98 -1.67
C ILE A 184 1.99 -5.47 -1.35
N PRO A 185 1.21 -4.65 -2.07
CA PRO A 185 0.97 -3.25 -1.69
C PRO A 185 0.20 -3.15 -0.38
N ILE A 186 0.59 -2.21 0.49
CA ILE A 186 -0.07 -2.00 1.79
C ILE A 186 -0.74 -0.63 1.81
N TRP A 187 -2.05 -0.59 2.04
CA TRP A 187 -2.80 0.58 2.50
C TRP A 187 -2.77 0.53 4.03
N TYR A 188 -1.88 1.32 4.63
CA TYR A 188 -1.71 1.33 6.08
C TYR A 188 -2.59 2.42 6.71
N TRP A 189 -3.33 2.06 7.78
CA TRP A 189 -4.02 3.06 8.62
C TRP A 189 -3.42 3.17 10.01
N ASN A 190 -3.53 4.37 10.56
CA ASN A 190 -3.12 4.67 11.93
C ASN A 190 -4.16 5.62 12.52
N VAL A 191 -4.53 5.40 13.79
CA VAL A 191 -5.36 6.32 14.56
C VAL A 191 -4.75 6.54 15.93
N TYR A 192 -4.50 7.79 16.30
CA TYR A 192 -3.99 8.16 17.62
C TYR A 192 -5.08 8.21 18.71
N GLY A 193 -6.34 7.97 18.34
CA GLY A 193 -7.51 7.97 19.20
C GLY A 193 -8.80 7.94 18.37
N PRO A 194 -9.99 7.96 19.01
CA PRO A 194 -11.26 8.05 18.30
C PRO A 194 -11.49 9.45 17.69
N GLY A 195 -12.13 9.51 16.53
CA GLY A 195 -12.57 10.74 15.87
C GLY A 195 -11.62 11.27 14.79
N THR A 196 -12.17 12.00 13.82
CA THR A 196 -11.52 12.41 12.57
C THR A 196 -10.28 13.30 12.73
N SER A 197 -10.08 13.90 13.91
CA SER A 197 -8.85 14.66 14.23
C SER A 197 -7.65 13.78 14.58
N ASN A 198 -7.85 12.46 14.69
CA ASN A 198 -6.81 11.48 15.06
C ASN A 198 -6.46 10.51 13.91
N GLU A 199 -7.06 10.69 12.73
CA GLU A 199 -6.79 9.91 11.52
C GLU A 199 -5.53 10.45 10.82
N ASP A 200 -4.58 9.55 10.55
CA ASP A 200 -3.28 9.87 9.96
C ASP A 200 -3.33 9.87 8.42
N ILE A 201 -2.31 10.42 7.75
CA ILE A 201 -2.24 10.36 6.28
C ILE A 201 -2.11 8.90 5.83
N ILE A 202 -3.06 8.45 4.99
CA ILE A 202 -3.04 7.12 4.37
C ILE A 202 -1.69 6.92 3.67
N SER A 203 -0.91 5.97 4.16
CA SER A 203 0.36 5.61 3.55
C SER A 203 0.20 4.35 2.70
N VAL A 204 0.53 4.47 1.41
CA VAL A 204 0.51 3.35 0.46
C VAL A 204 1.95 2.94 0.15
N SER A 205 2.37 1.79 0.68
CA SER A 205 3.68 1.22 0.36
C SER A 205 3.57 0.30 -0.85
N THR A 206 4.47 0.49 -1.83
CA THR A 206 4.54 -0.34 -3.05
C THR A 206 5.13 -1.72 -2.79
N THR A 207 6.02 -1.87 -1.79
CA THR A 207 6.60 -3.15 -1.39
C THR A 207 6.87 -3.17 0.13
N ALA A 208 6.13 -4.00 0.87
CA ALA A 208 6.40 -4.22 2.30
C ALA A 208 7.03 -5.59 2.55
N LYS A 209 8.28 -5.60 3.05
CA LYS A 209 8.86 -6.75 3.77
C LYS A 209 8.55 -6.60 5.26
N SER A 210 8.11 -7.67 5.93
CA SER A 210 7.63 -7.58 7.33
C SER A 210 8.68 -7.09 8.33
N THR A 211 9.97 -7.30 8.06
CA THR A 211 11.09 -6.73 8.83
C THR A 211 11.17 -5.21 8.79
N GLY A 212 10.58 -4.56 7.77
CA GLY A 212 10.44 -3.11 7.68
C GLY A 212 9.27 -2.56 8.51
N MET A 213 8.16 -3.31 8.63
CA MET A 213 7.01 -2.88 9.46
C MET A 213 7.34 -2.83 10.97
N ALA A 214 8.36 -3.56 11.40
CA ALA A 214 8.89 -3.51 12.76
C ALA A 214 9.89 -2.36 12.99
N LYS A 215 10.21 -1.54 11.97
CA LYS A 215 11.30 -0.55 12.06
C LYS A 215 11.11 0.71 11.20
N ARG A 216 10.23 1.61 11.64
CA ARG A 216 10.39 3.05 11.37
C ARG A 216 10.00 3.89 12.59
N GLU A 217 10.69 5.01 12.75
CA GLU A 217 10.73 5.80 13.98
C GLU A 217 9.80 7.04 13.87
N LYS A 218 9.82 7.92 14.87
CA LYS A 218 9.05 9.18 14.82
C LYS A 218 9.51 10.04 13.64
N SER A 219 8.55 10.55 12.86
CA SER A 219 8.75 11.31 11.63
C SER A 219 9.35 10.50 10.49
N ASP A 220 8.58 10.31 9.42
CA ASP A 220 8.69 11.19 8.25
C ASP A 220 7.52 10.90 7.30
N GLN A 221 7.03 11.93 6.60
CA GLN A 221 5.85 11.82 5.74
C GLN A 221 6.03 10.73 4.68
N ILE A 222 5.25 9.65 4.77
CA ILE A 222 5.18 8.65 3.70
C ILE A 222 4.26 9.22 2.62
N VAL A 223 4.89 9.76 1.59
CA VAL A 223 4.24 10.31 0.41
C VAL A 223 3.42 9.22 -0.29
N VAL A 224 2.13 9.50 -0.54
CA VAL A 224 1.33 8.72 -1.50
C VAL A 224 1.96 8.91 -2.87
N GLY A 225 2.54 7.85 -3.43
CA GLY A 225 2.95 7.84 -4.83
C GLY A 225 1.74 7.91 -5.75
N THR A 226 1.94 8.38 -6.98
CA THR A 226 0.98 8.14 -8.07
C THR A 226 0.66 6.65 -8.15
N LEU A 227 -0.64 6.31 -8.32
CA LEU A 227 -1.07 4.94 -8.60
C LEU A 227 -0.68 4.55 -10.03
N GLY A 228 0.62 4.28 -10.22
CA GLY A 228 1.05 3.33 -11.23
C GLY A 228 0.42 1.95 -10.93
N LEU A 229 0.32 1.01 -11.88
CA LEU A 229 1.34 0.76 -12.93
C LEU A 229 2.77 0.73 -12.37
N GLY A 230 2.93 0.49 -11.06
CA GLY A 230 4.19 0.05 -10.51
C GLY A 230 4.57 -1.26 -11.19
N SER A 231 5.78 -1.33 -11.72
CA SER A 231 6.36 -2.55 -12.24
C SER A 231 6.56 -3.53 -11.09
N ILE A 232 5.56 -4.40 -10.87
CA ILE A 232 5.66 -5.51 -9.92
C ILE A 232 6.83 -6.40 -10.38
N ASP A 233 7.89 -6.47 -9.58
CA ASP A 233 8.97 -7.43 -9.78
C ASP A 233 8.38 -8.83 -9.93
N SER A 234 8.89 -9.63 -10.87
CA SER A 234 8.30 -10.89 -11.36
C SER A 234 8.14 -12.02 -10.31
N GLY A 235 8.43 -11.75 -9.03
CA GLY A 235 8.06 -12.61 -7.90
C GLY A 235 6.55 -12.60 -7.64
N LYS A 236 6.02 -13.74 -7.18
CA LYS A 236 4.60 -13.88 -6.82
C LYS A 236 4.29 -13.11 -5.54
N ALA A 237 3.11 -12.51 -5.46
CA ALA A 237 2.58 -11.95 -4.23
C ALA A 237 2.15 -13.09 -3.28
N GLU A 238 2.78 -13.19 -2.11
CA GLU A 238 2.65 -14.33 -1.20
C GLU A 238 2.63 -13.87 0.27
N ILE A 239 1.82 -14.51 1.11
CA ILE A 239 1.86 -14.36 2.57
C ILE A 239 2.38 -15.66 3.20
N LYS A 240 3.46 -15.57 3.97
CA LYS A 240 4.12 -16.70 4.64
C LYS A 240 3.99 -16.57 6.15
N GLN A 241 3.74 -17.68 6.84
CA GLN A 241 3.92 -17.75 8.29
C GLN A 241 5.40 -17.49 8.64
N ARG A 242 5.65 -17.06 9.89
CA ARG A 242 7.01 -16.89 10.42
C ARG A 242 7.62 -18.23 10.85
#